data_AF-A0A350M2Y6-F1
#
_entry.id   AF-A0A350M2Y6-F1
#
_cell.length_a   1.000
_cell.length_b   1.000
_cell.length_c   1.000
_cell.angle_alpha   90.00
_cell.angle_beta   90.00
_cell.angle_gamma   90.00
#
_symmetry.space_group_name_H-M   'P 1'
#
loop_
_entity.id
_entity.type
_entity.pdbx_description
1 polymer ?
#
loop_
_entity_poly.entity_id
_entity_poly.type
_entity_poly.pdbx_seq_one_letter_code
_entity_poly.pdbx_strand_id
1 'polypeptide(L)' 'MPGSVAGTRDIMKFLAKEVSLHTYINIMAQYHPANKVTEDKFPEINRRITPQEFTDAISAAQKAGLYRFDER' A
#
# COMPACT_ATOMS: atom_id res chain seq x y z
N MET A 1 3.51 0.07 2.50
CA MET A 1 4.96 -0.02 2.80
C MET A 1 5.24 0.67 4.13
N PRO A 2 6.30 0.28 4.86
CA PRO A 2 6.70 0.95 6.09
C PRO A 2 6.90 2.44 5.85
N GLY A 3 6.45 3.28 6.77
CA GLY A 3 6.61 4.73 6.66
C GLY A 3 5.94 5.35 5.43
N SER A 4 4.97 4.69 4.80
CA SER A 4 4.29 5.16 3.58
C SER A 4 5.21 5.40 2.37
N VAL A 5 6.39 4.79 2.32
CA VAL A 5 7.40 5.07 1.26
C VAL A 5 6.96 4.74 -0.16
N ALA A 6 5.92 3.92 -0.35
CA ALA A 6 5.36 3.61 -1.67
C ALA A 6 4.32 4.62 -2.17
N GLY A 7 3.97 5.65 -1.38
CA GLY A 7 3.03 6.69 -1.84
C GLY A 7 1.61 6.16 -2.09
N THR A 8 1.11 5.25 -1.26
CA THR A 8 -0.20 4.60 -1.44
C THR A 8 -1.32 5.59 -1.77
N ARG A 9 -1.37 6.73 -1.08
CA ARG A 9 -2.40 7.76 -1.29
C ARG A 9 -2.43 8.28 -2.73
N ASP A 10 -1.27 8.52 -3.32
CA ASP A 10 -1.20 9.12 -4.66
C ASP A 10 -1.48 8.09 -5.74
N ILE A 11 -1.07 6.83 -5.53
CA ILE A 11 -1.46 5.70 -6.38
C ILE A 11 -2.98 5.52 -6.37
N MET A 12 -3.64 5.55 -5.21
CA MET A 12 -5.11 5.37 -5.14
C MET A 12 -5.86 6.52 -5.83
N LYS A 13 -5.38 7.76 -5.72
CA LYS A 13 -5.95 8.90 -6.47
C LYS A 13 -5.76 8.72 -7.98
N PHE A 14 -4.60 8.27 -8.42
CA PHE A 14 -4.33 8.01 -9.83
C PHE A 14 -5.27 6.94 -10.37
N LEU A 15 -5.42 5.82 -9.67
CA LEU A 15 -6.34 4.74 -10.08
C LEU A 15 -7.79 5.24 -10.17
N ALA A 16 -8.24 6.04 -9.20
CA ALA A 16 -9.59 6.57 -9.18
C ALA A 16 -9.85 7.60 -10.31
N LYS A 17 -8.88 8.45 -10.63
CA LYS A 17 -9.03 9.56 -11.59
C LYS A 17 -8.73 9.17 -13.03
N GLU A 18 -7.61 8.46 -13.23
CA GLU A 18 -7.03 8.24 -14.56
C GLU A 18 -7.37 6.85 -15.11
N VAL A 19 -7.67 5.87 -14.25
CA VAL A 19 -8.01 4.51 -14.67
C VAL A 19 -9.52 4.30 -14.62
N SER A 20 -10.10 4.16 -13.42
CA SER A 20 -11.54 4.04 -13.19
C SER A 20 -11.83 3.82 -11.70
N LEU A 21 -12.94 4.38 -11.20
CA LEU A 21 -13.51 3.99 -9.90
C LEU A 21 -13.95 2.51 -9.85
N HIS A 22 -14.12 1.86 -10.99
CA HIS A 22 -14.51 0.44 -11.11
C HIS A 22 -13.30 -0.50 -11.23
N THR A 23 -12.09 0.00 -11.00
CA THR A 23 -10.88 -0.83 -10.97
C THR A 23 -10.94 -1.77 -9.79
N TYR A 24 -10.74 -3.06 -10.06
CA TYR A 24 -10.56 -4.07 -9.03
C TYR A 24 -9.15 -3.97 -8.46
N ILE A 25 -9.03 -3.87 -7.14
CA ILE A 25 -7.76 -3.61 -6.46
C ILE A 25 -7.52 -4.61 -5.32
N ASN A 26 -6.27 -5.05 -5.21
CA ASN A 26 -5.80 -5.83 -4.07
C ASN A 26 -4.77 -4.99 -3.30
N ILE A 27 -5.04 -4.73 -2.01
CA ILE A 27 -4.12 -4.03 -1.11
C ILE A 27 -3.43 -5.08 -0.25
N MET A 28 -2.17 -5.38 -0.60
CA MET A 28 -1.37 -6.35 0.13
C MET A 28 -0.47 -5.68 1.16
N ALA A 29 -0.21 -6.40 2.26
CA ALA A 29 0.88 -6.05 3.16
C ALA A 29 2.23 -6.16 2.43
N GLN A 30 3.24 -5.47 2.96
CA GLN A 30 4.61 -5.62 2.46
C GLN A 30 5.05 -7.08 2.59
N TYR A 31 5.74 -7.60 1.56
CA TYR A 31 6.43 -8.88 1.64
C TYR A 31 7.46 -8.92 2.78
N HIS A 32 7.75 -10.13 3.25
CA HIS A 32 8.76 -10.33 4.29
C HIS A 32 10.13 -9.79 3.83
N PRO A 33 10.75 -8.86 4.58
CA PRO A 33 12.12 -8.42 4.31
C PRO A 33 13.07 -9.63 4.28
N ALA A 34 13.87 -9.77 3.22
CA ALA A 34 14.75 -10.93 3.05
C ALA A 34 16.00 -10.60 2.20
N ASN A 35 17.03 -11.45 2.31
CA ASN A 35 18.27 -11.41 1.53
C ASN A 35 19.02 -10.06 1.65
N LYS A 36 18.94 -9.20 0.63
CA LYS A 36 19.69 -7.94 0.59
C LYS A 36 19.05 -6.84 1.44
N VAL A 37 17.83 -7.06 1.93
CA VAL A 37 17.14 -6.10 2.80
C VAL A 37 17.77 -6.17 4.19
N THR A 38 18.63 -5.21 4.47
CA THR A 38 19.34 -5.01 5.74
C THR A 38 19.18 -3.57 6.19
N GLU A 39 19.47 -3.30 7.47
CA GLU A 39 19.38 -1.96 8.05
C GLU A 39 20.31 -0.96 7.34
N ASP A 40 21.52 -1.39 6.96
CA ASP A 40 22.48 -0.52 6.29
C ASP A 40 22.12 -0.23 4.82
N LYS A 41 21.43 -1.17 4.15
CA LYS A 41 21.25 -1.13 2.70
C LYS A 41 19.86 -0.66 2.27
N PHE A 42 18.83 -1.06 3.00
CA PHE A 42 17.43 -0.71 2.72
C PHE A 42 16.65 -0.48 4.02
N PRO A 43 17.08 0.49 4.86
CA PRO A 43 16.44 0.76 6.15
C PRO A 43 14.93 1.03 6.04
N GLU A 44 14.49 1.62 4.93
CA GLU A 44 13.11 2.01 4.67
C GLU A 44 12.14 0.83 4.50
N ILE A 45 12.65 -0.35 4.15
CA ILE A 45 11.86 -1.57 3.97
C ILE A 45 12.34 -2.73 4.86
N ASN A 46 13.29 -2.50 5.77
CA ASN A 46 13.88 -3.52 6.65
C ASN A 46 13.00 -3.89 7.86
N ARG A 47 11.69 -3.68 7.79
CA ARG A 47 10.75 -4.15 8.82
C ARG A 47 9.42 -4.51 8.19
N ARG A 48 8.60 -5.25 8.93
CA ARG A 48 7.19 -5.44 8.58
C ARG A 48 6.42 -4.14 8.81
N ILE A 49 5.32 -4.00 8.08
CA ILE A 49 4.35 -2.93 8.34
C ILE A 49 3.63 -3.15 9.67
N THR A 50 3.22 -2.07 10.30
CA THR A 50 2.30 -2.13 11.45
C THR A 50 0.87 -2.36 10.95
N PRO A 51 -0.04 -2.87 11.82
CA PRO A 51 -1.46 -2.95 11.49
C PRO A 51 -2.04 -1.59 11.10
N GLN A 52 -1.63 -0.50 11.76
CA GLN A 52 -2.08 0.85 11.44
C GLN A 52 -1.68 1.28 10.02
N GLU A 53 -0.44 1.01 9.62
CA GLU A 53 0.03 1.33 8.26
C GLU A 53 -0.78 0.59 7.19
N PHE A 54 -1.26 -0.62 7.50
CA PHE A 54 -2.15 -1.36 6.62
C PHE A 54 -3.57 -0.74 6.58
N THR A 55 -4.14 -0.43 7.73
CA THR A 55 -5.46 0.22 7.82
C THR A 55 -5.47 1.59 7.13
N ASP A 56 -4.39 2.37 7.24
CA ASP A 56 -4.25 3.66 6.57
C ASP A 56 -4.22 3.52 5.04
N ALA A 57 -3.60 2.46 4.53
CA ALA A 57 -3.60 2.14 3.10
C ALA A 57 -5.01 1.83 2.58
N ILE A 58 -5.79 1.03 3.32
CA ILE A 58 -7.20 0.75 2.99
C ILE A 58 -8.03 2.04 3.05
N SER A 59 -7.88 2.83 4.10
CA SER A 59 -8.60 4.10 4.26
C SER A 59 -8.28 5.07 3.13
N ALA A 60 -7.03 5.11 2.65
CA ALA A 60 -6.64 5.94 1.52
C ALA A 60 -7.36 5.54 0.21
N ALA A 61 -7.52 4.24 -0.03
CA ALA A 61 -8.25 3.74 -1.20
C ALA A 61 -9.75 4.08 -1.12
N GLN A 62 -10.37 3.86 0.05
CA GLN A 62 -11.76 4.24 0.30
C GLN A 62 -11.99 5.75 0.12
N LYS A 63 -11.09 6.59 0.65
CA LYS A 63 -11.13 8.05 0.49
C LYS A 63 -10.95 8.50 -0.96
N ALA A 64 -10.29 7.70 -1.79
CA ALA A 64 -10.19 7.95 -3.23
C ALA A 64 -11.45 7.53 -4.01
N GLY A 65 -12.41 6.87 -3.35
CA GLY A 65 -13.65 6.38 -3.97
C GLY A 65 -13.55 4.98 -4.59
N LEU A 66 -12.41 4.28 -4.39
CA LEU A 66 -12.26 2.89 -4.82
C LEU A 66 -13.06 1.99 -3.87
N TYR A 67 -13.79 1.04 -4.44
CA TYR A 67 -14.73 0.20 -3.69
C TYR A 67 -14.63 -1.29 -4.00
N ARG A 68 -13.99 -1.67 -5.11
CA ARG A 68 -13.83 -3.08 -5.53
C ARG A 68 -12.53 -3.65 -4.97
N PHE A 69 -12.56 -4.00 -3.69
CA PHE A 69 -11.43 -4.64 -3.01
C PHE A 69 -11.44 -6.17 -3.21
N ASP A 70 -10.27 -6.77 -3.22
CA ASP A 70 -10.12 -8.22 -3.08
C ASP A 70 -10.59 -8.68 -1.69
N GLU A 71 -11.38 -9.75 -1.61
CA GLU A 71 -12.02 -10.27 -0.39
C GLU A 71 -11.33 -11.54 0.15
N ARG A 72 -10.05 -11.75 -0.18
CA ARG A 72 -9.29 -12.95 0.23
C ARG A 72 -9.03 -13.07 1.73
#